data_AF-A0A8S3HL84-F1
#
_entry.id   AF-A0A8S3HL84-F1
#
_cell.length_a   1.000
_cell.length_b   1.000
_cell.length_c   1.000
_cell.angle_alpha   90.00
_cell.angle_beta   90.00
_cell.angle_gamma   90.00
#
_symmetry.space_group_name_H-M   'P 1'
#
loop_
_entity.id
_entity.type
_entity.pdbx_description
1 polymer ?
#
loop_
_entity_poly.entity_id
_entity_poly.type
_entity_poly.pdbx_seq_one_letter_code
_entity_poly.pdbx_strand_id
1 'polypeptide(L)'
;ERKTIEVGDENEDVRSCKQQCRSFVFLVGDKNLRIINSPGIGDTRGLEQDVEDFHKILTYMSQYEHLNGICILLKPNEERLTILFKFCVEALLRYLHKNQHKKDDDVDVPFSRENTFLLDNEPLRYLALRKNGVRLNNDQTLSYQKRWDHTFKEYSNLINHIVTRPLHAVSNTLSLYEAEQLVRKLTRPIAEIAKLIQENIQLAKQHKENVLKTPQLTNKGLPQNEAKIISLEHLRTVCVNEKCCVLQETISDTRMQEYEAMNYETG
;
A
#
# COMPACT_ATOMS: atom_id res chain seq x y z
N GLU A 1 4.28 8.48 37.31
CA GLU A 1 3.18 9.13 36.55
C GLU A 1 2.01 8.16 36.38
N ARG A 2 0.78 8.59 36.68
CA ARG A 2 -0.43 7.80 36.37
C ARG A 2 -0.72 7.93 34.88
N LYS A 3 -0.54 6.85 34.10
CA LYS A 3 -1.06 6.78 32.73
C LYS A 3 -2.50 6.25 32.79
N THR A 4 -3.45 7.08 32.43
CA THR A 4 -4.86 6.70 32.28
C THR A 4 -4.98 5.86 31.02
N ILE A 5 -5.46 4.62 31.17
CA ILE A 5 -5.84 3.76 30.05
C ILE A 5 -7.34 3.97 29.85
N GLU A 6 -7.72 4.56 28.73
CA GLU A 6 -9.11 4.63 28.28
C GLU A 6 -9.49 3.25 27.72
N VAL A 7 -10.51 2.64 28.32
CA VAL A 7 -11.15 1.43 27.81
C VAL A 7 -12.31 1.93 26.94
N GLY A 8 -12.30 1.59 25.65
CA GLY A 8 -13.31 2.04 24.69
C GLY A 8 -14.72 1.69 25.13
N ASP A 9 -15.65 2.61 24.90
CA ASP A 9 -17.06 2.49 25.29
C ASP A 9 -17.80 1.54 24.34
N GLU A 10 -18.63 0.65 24.89
CA GLU A 10 -19.33 -0.41 24.11
C GLU A 10 -20.43 0.15 23.18
N ASN A 11 -20.74 1.45 23.28
CA ASN A 11 -21.76 2.14 22.48
C ASN A 11 -21.19 3.01 21.35
N GLU A 12 -19.87 3.06 21.18
CA GLU A 12 -19.34 3.48 19.88
C GLU A 12 -19.45 2.29 18.95
N ASP A 13 -20.43 2.37 18.04
CA ASP A 13 -20.34 1.77 16.71
C ASP A 13 -18.84 1.79 16.33
N VAL A 14 -18.17 0.64 16.28
CA VAL A 14 -16.71 0.54 16.03
C VAL A 14 -16.45 0.87 14.57
N ARG A 15 -16.85 2.06 14.15
CA ARG A 15 -16.41 2.81 12.98
C ARG A 15 -15.17 3.63 13.33
N SER A 16 -14.38 3.19 14.30
CA SER A 16 -12.99 3.62 14.44
C SER A 16 -12.18 2.96 13.34
N CYS A 17 -12.50 3.26 12.09
CA CYS A 17 -11.55 3.15 10.99
C CYS A 17 -10.43 4.14 11.33
N LYS A 18 -9.43 3.71 12.11
CA LYS A 18 -8.29 4.56 12.45
C LYS A 18 -7.65 4.97 11.14
N GLN A 19 -7.72 6.25 10.80
CA GLN A 19 -7.29 6.73 9.49
C GLN A 19 -5.75 6.85 9.38
N GLN A 20 -5.01 6.67 10.48
CA GLN A 20 -3.56 6.89 10.54
C GLN A 20 -2.84 5.89 11.45
N CYS A 21 -1.62 5.51 11.04
CA CYS A 21 -0.72 4.69 11.83
C CYS A 21 -0.19 5.45 13.06
N ARG A 22 -0.05 4.75 14.20
CA ARG A 22 0.53 5.29 15.43
C ARG A 22 1.45 4.28 16.09
N SER A 23 2.60 4.75 16.60
CA SER A 23 3.51 3.90 17.38
C SER A 23 3.39 4.13 18.88
N PHE A 24 3.52 3.05 19.63
CA PHE A 24 3.60 3.03 21.09
C PHE A 24 4.89 2.33 21.48
N VAL A 25 5.67 2.94 22.36
CA VAL A 25 6.95 2.40 22.83
C VAL A 25 6.83 2.06 24.31
N PHE A 26 7.18 0.82 24.63
CA PHE A 26 7.20 0.29 25.98
C PHE A 26 8.61 -0.19 26.30
N LEU A 27 9.12 0.17 27.48
CA LEU A 27 10.38 -0.36 27.98
C LEU A 27 10.10 -1.73 28.61
N VAL A 28 10.76 -2.77 28.10
CA VAL A 28 10.65 -4.15 28.60
C VAL A 28 12.06 -4.63 28.91
N GLY A 29 12.43 -4.61 30.19
CA GLY A 29 13.81 -4.85 30.60
C GLY A 29 14.75 -3.76 30.06
N ASP A 30 15.75 -4.18 29.31
CA ASP A 30 16.74 -3.33 28.62
C ASP A 30 16.36 -3.03 27.15
N LYS A 31 15.20 -3.51 26.68
CA LYS A 31 14.76 -3.38 25.29
C LYS A 31 13.55 -2.47 25.15
N ASN A 32 13.48 -1.78 24.01
CA ASN A 32 12.31 -1.00 23.61
C ASN A 32 11.40 -1.86 22.72
N LEU A 33 10.20 -2.18 23.22
CA LEU A 33 9.14 -2.78 22.41
C LEU A 33 8.34 -1.67 21.74
N ARG A 34 8.41 -1.60 20.41
CA ARG A 34 7.61 -0.69 19.60
C ARG A 34 6.44 -1.44 18.95
N ILE A 35 5.22 -1.04 19.27
CA ILE A 35 4.00 -1.54 18.66
C ILE A 35 3.50 -0.48 17.68
N ILE A 36 3.34 -0.84 16.42
CA ILE A 36 2.73 0.00 15.38
C ILE A 36 1.28 -0.43 15.24
N ASN A 37 0.37 0.47 15.58
CA ASN A 37 -1.05 0.29 15.35
C ASN A 37 -1.40 0.89 13.99
N SER A 38 -1.82 0.06 13.04
CA SER A 38 -2.25 0.47 11.70
C SER A 38 -3.77 0.75 11.62
N PRO A 39 -4.24 1.39 10.52
CA PRO A 39 -5.61 1.26 10.04
C PRO A 39 -6.04 -0.20 9.88
N GLY A 40 -7.36 -0.45 9.91
CA GLY A 40 -7.92 -1.76 9.58
C GLY A 40 -7.90 -1.97 8.06
N ILE A 41 -7.50 -3.16 7.63
CA ILE A 41 -7.56 -3.63 6.23
C ILE A 41 -8.71 -4.64 6.12
N GLY A 42 -9.50 -4.59 5.05
CA GLY A 42 -10.61 -5.51 4.81
C GLY A 42 -11.92 -5.08 5.48
N ASP A 43 -12.16 -3.77 5.54
CA ASP A 43 -13.39 -3.19 6.07
C ASP A 43 -14.45 -3.01 4.96
N THR A 44 -15.70 -2.76 5.34
CA THR A 44 -16.88 -2.55 4.48
C THR A 44 -16.75 -1.38 3.48
N ARG A 45 -15.67 -0.60 3.56
CA ARG A 45 -15.36 0.54 2.67
C ARG A 45 -14.78 0.10 1.32
N GLY A 46 -14.45 -1.18 1.15
CA GLY A 46 -14.09 -1.79 -0.12
C GLY A 46 -12.60 -1.74 -0.48
N LEU A 47 -12.26 -2.38 -1.60
CA LEU A 47 -10.88 -2.66 -2.02
C LEU A 47 -10.06 -1.40 -2.32
N GLU A 48 -10.67 -0.34 -2.84
CA GLU A 48 -9.95 0.91 -3.14
C GLU A 48 -9.45 1.58 -1.86
N GLN A 49 -10.28 1.59 -0.80
CA GLN A 49 -9.88 2.12 0.49
C GLN A 49 -8.76 1.28 1.14
N ASP A 50 -8.80 -0.05 0.96
CA ASP A 50 -7.74 -0.94 1.44
C ASP A 50 -6.40 -0.64 0.76
N VAL A 51 -6.40 -0.29 -0.53
CA VAL A 51 -5.17 0.12 -1.24
C VAL A 51 -4.59 1.40 -0.64
N GLU A 52 -5.42 2.40 -0.35
CA GLU A 52 -4.98 3.63 0.30
C GLU A 52 -4.47 3.39 1.73
N ASP A 53 -5.21 2.60 2.51
CA ASP A 53 -4.85 2.28 3.89
C ASP A 53 -3.53 1.47 3.92
N PHE A 54 -3.32 0.58 2.95
CA PHE A 54 -2.05 -0.11 2.77
C PHE A 54 -0.91 0.83 2.41
N HIS A 55 -1.14 1.81 1.52
CA HIS A 55 -0.14 2.82 1.17
C HIS A 55 0.28 3.65 2.40
N LYS A 56 -0.67 4.02 3.27
CA LYS A 56 -0.38 4.72 4.54
C LYS A 56 0.47 3.85 5.47
N ILE A 57 0.19 2.54 5.53
CA ILE A 57 0.95 1.58 6.33
C ILE A 57 2.39 1.47 5.84
N LEU A 58 2.59 1.27 4.53
CA LEU A 58 3.94 1.18 3.94
C LEU A 58 4.72 2.48 4.12
N THR A 59 4.08 3.63 3.88
CA THR A 59 4.69 4.95 4.09
C THR A 59 5.16 5.11 5.54
N TYR A 60 4.33 4.70 6.52
CA TYR A 60 4.71 4.75 7.92
C TYR A 60 5.84 3.77 8.26
N MET A 61 5.81 2.56 7.69
CA MET A 61 6.85 1.55 7.88
C MET A 61 8.21 2.00 7.34
N SER A 62 8.24 2.82 6.28
CA SER A 62 9.48 3.32 5.65
C SER A 62 10.42 4.08 6.60
N GLN A 63 9.90 4.54 7.73
CA GLN A 63 10.67 5.20 8.79
C GLN A 63 11.56 4.24 9.59
N TYR A 64 11.39 2.93 9.41
CA TYR A 64 12.10 1.88 10.13
C TYR A 64 12.95 1.06 9.18
N GLU A 65 14.14 0.69 9.61
CA GLU A 65 15.04 -0.16 8.81
C GLU A 65 14.56 -1.63 8.81
N HIS A 66 14.09 -2.10 9.96
CA HIS A 66 13.76 -3.50 10.21
C HIS A 66 12.44 -3.66 10.98
N LEU A 67 11.76 -4.79 10.73
CA LEU A 67 10.61 -5.26 11.48
C LEU A 67 10.87 -6.65 12.07
N ASN A 68 10.43 -6.85 13.31
CA ASN A 68 10.52 -8.15 13.99
C ASN A 68 9.38 -9.09 13.62
N GLY A 69 8.20 -8.55 13.34
CA GLY A 69 7.02 -9.35 13.02
C GLY A 69 5.80 -8.49 12.75
N ILE A 70 4.80 -9.11 12.11
CA ILE A 70 3.50 -8.52 11.84
C ILE A 70 2.47 -9.42 12.51
N CYS A 71 1.60 -8.80 13.32
CA CYS A 71 0.54 -9.51 14.01
C CYS A 71 -0.78 -9.25 13.29
N ILE A 72 -1.47 -10.32 12.89
CA ILE A 72 -2.81 -10.24 12.31
C ILE A 72 -3.80 -10.57 13.42
N LEU A 73 -4.61 -9.59 13.81
CA LEU A 73 -5.61 -9.76 14.87
C LEU A 73 -6.93 -10.24 14.27
N LEU A 74 -7.38 -11.43 14.68
CA LEU A 74 -8.63 -12.04 14.24
C LEU A 74 -9.62 -12.12 15.39
N LYS A 75 -10.89 -11.81 15.12
CA LYS A 75 -11.97 -12.01 16.08
C LYS A 75 -12.44 -13.48 15.99
N PRO A 76 -12.47 -14.23 17.11
CA PRO A 76 -12.74 -15.67 17.09
C PRO A 76 -14.18 -16.05 16.69
N ASN A 77 -15.13 -15.11 16.79
CA ASN A 77 -16.57 -15.37 16.64
C ASN A 77 -17.16 -14.82 15.33
N GLU A 78 -16.33 -14.43 14.38
CA GLU A 78 -16.80 -14.02 13.06
C GLU A 78 -16.20 -14.97 12.04
N GLU A 79 -16.99 -15.42 11.08
CA GLU A 79 -16.56 -16.26 9.95
C GLU A 79 -15.64 -15.49 8.97
N ARG A 80 -14.78 -14.59 9.48
CA ARG A 80 -13.85 -13.75 8.71
C ARG A 80 -12.67 -14.52 8.14
N LEU A 81 -12.70 -15.84 8.11
CA LEU A 81 -11.99 -16.61 7.07
C LEU A 81 -12.68 -16.49 5.70
N THR A 82 -13.46 -15.42 5.49
CA THR A 82 -13.97 -15.01 4.18
C THR A 82 -12.85 -14.88 3.14
N ILE A 83 -13.22 -15.11 1.88
CA ILE A 83 -12.36 -14.89 0.70
C ILE A 83 -11.65 -13.52 0.75
N LEU A 84 -12.33 -12.49 1.26
CA LEU A 84 -11.77 -11.14 1.42
C LEU A 84 -10.55 -11.12 2.36
N PHE A 85 -10.63 -11.78 3.51
CA PHE A 85 -9.51 -11.88 4.44
C PHE A 85 -8.32 -12.61 3.82
N LYS A 86 -8.58 -13.73 3.13
CA LYS A 86 -7.53 -14.46 2.40
C LYS A 86 -6.86 -13.55 1.36
N PHE A 87 -7.67 -12.82 0.58
CA PHE A 87 -7.15 -11.85 -0.40
C PHE A 87 -6.31 -10.74 0.25
N CYS A 88 -6.75 -10.16 1.36
CA CYS A 88 -6.02 -9.12 2.08
C CYS A 88 -4.68 -9.64 2.61
N VAL A 89 -4.64 -10.84 3.20
CA VAL A 89 -3.41 -11.42 3.72
C VAL A 89 -2.47 -11.86 2.60
N GLU A 90 -2.98 -12.45 1.51
CA GLU A 90 -2.18 -12.75 0.32
C GLU A 90 -1.53 -11.47 -0.25
N ALA A 91 -2.30 -10.39 -0.40
CA ALA A 91 -1.77 -9.12 -0.89
C ALA A 91 -0.67 -8.58 0.03
N LEU A 92 -0.88 -8.62 1.35
CA LEU A 92 0.13 -8.22 2.34
C LEU A 92 1.39 -9.10 2.27
N LEU A 93 1.23 -10.42 2.16
CA LEU A 93 2.33 -11.38 2.10
C LEU A 93 3.11 -11.32 0.78
N ARG A 94 2.48 -10.95 -0.33
CA ARG A 94 3.18 -10.70 -1.62
C ARG A 94 4.31 -9.67 -1.47
N TYR A 95 4.12 -8.66 -0.64
CA TYR A 95 5.14 -7.64 -0.41
C TYR A 95 6.14 -8.00 0.70
N LEU A 96 5.81 -8.95 1.59
CA LEU A 96 6.67 -9.33 2.71
C LEU A 96 7.56 -10.53 2.39
N HIS A 97 7.10 -11.45 1.55
CA HIS A 97 7.85 -12.65 1.22
C HIS A 97 8.86 -12.38 0.11
N LYS A 98 10.14 -12.49 0.48
CA LYS A 98 11.25 -12.15 -0.42
C LYS A 98 11.56 -13.21 -1.49
N ASN A 99 10.92 -14.38 -1.49
CA ASN A 99 11.33 -15.49 -2.37
C ASN A 99 10.28 -16.61 -2.48
N GLN A 100 9.21 -16.43 -3.26
CA GLN A 100 8.49 -17.59 -3.81
C GLN A 100 8.17 -17.38 -5.28
N HIS A 101 9.13 -17.74 -6.14
CA HIS A 101 8.86 -18.23 -7.50
C HIS A 101 8.28 -19.66 -7.47
N LYS A 102 7.38 -19.97 -6.53
CA LYS A 102 6.62 -21.21 -6.58
C LYS A 102 5.40 -20.96 -7.44
N LYS A 103 5.25 -21.76 -8.49
CA LYS A 103 4.14 -21.74 -9.46
C LYS A 103 2.80 -22.21 -8.88
N ASP A 104 2.55 -21.99 -7.60
CA ASP A 104 1.24 -22.26 -6.98
C ASP A 104 0.74 -20.95 -6.38
N ASP A 105 -0.35 -20.45 -6.94
CA ASP A 105 -1.04 -19.19 -6.60
C ASP A 105 -1.70 -19.20 -5.20
N ASP A 106 -1.19 -20.00 -4.26
CA ASP A 106 -1.75 -20.12 -2.92
C ASP A 106 -0.69 -19.75 -1.87
N VAL A 107 -0.65 -18.47 -1.51
CA VAL A 107 0.09 -18.03 -0.34
C VAL A 107 -0.73 -18.43 0.88
N ASP A 108 -0.54 -19.67 1.33
CA ASP A 108 -1.16 -20.16 2.56
C ASP A 108 -0.55 -19.45 3.78
N VAL A 109 -1.43 -18.98 4.67
CA VAL A 109 -1.05 -18.50 5.99
C VAL A 109 -1.18 -19.71 6.89
N PRO A 110 -0.09 -20.45 7.18
CA PRO A 110 -0.24 -21.70 7.89
C PRO A 110 -0.79 -21.41 9.28
N PHE A 111 -2.04 -21.77 9.56
CA PHE A 111 -2.58 -21.65 10.92
C PHE A 111 -2.10 -22.83 11.75
N SER A 112 -0.88 -22.71 12.29
CA SER A 112 -0.28 -23.73 13.13
C SER A 112 -0.28 -23.29 14.59
N ARG A 113 -0.08 -24.25 15.50
CA ARG A 113 0.12 -23.94 16.93
C ARG A 113 1.35 -23.07 17.20
N GLU A 114 2.27 -22.95 16.25
CA GLU A 114 3.49 -22.18 16.43
C GLU A 114 3.31 -20.69 16.16
N ASN A 115 2.34 -20.31 15.34
CA ASN A 115 2.10 -18.92 14.92
C ASN A 115 0.68 -18.40 15.20
N THR A 116 -0.15 -19.21 15.86
CA THR A 116 -1.50 -18.84 16.30
C THR A 116 -1.52 -18.74 17.82
N PHE A 117 -1.91 -17.58 18.35
CA PHE A 117 -1.93 -17.30 19.79
C PHE A 117 -3.33 -16.88 20.22
N LEU A 118 -3.89 -17.58 21.21
CA LEU A 118 -5.29 -17.40 21.62
C LEU A 118 -5.38 -16.55 22.87
N LEU A 119 -5.72 -15.28 22.68
CA LEU A 119 -5.83 -14.30 23.76
C LEU A 119 -7.28 -14.17 24.23
N ASP A 120 -7.52 -14.31 25.53
CA ASP A 120 -8.82 -14.06 26.15
C ASP A 120 -8.94 -12.57 26.55
N ASN A 121 -10.11 -11.98 26.37
CA ASN A 121 -10.42 -10.63 26.83
C ASN A 121 -10.92 -10.61 28.29
N GLU A 122 -11.21 -11.75 28.88
CA GLU A 122 -11.71 -11.89 30.25
C GLU A 122 -10.76 -11.35 31.34
N PRO A 123 -9.42 -11.42 31.20
CA PRO A 123 -8.50 -10.65 32.03
C PRO A 123 -8.79 -9.15 32.09
N LEU A 124 -9.11 -8.52 30.96
CA LEU A 124 -9.46 -7.09 30.90
C LEU A 124 -10.80 -6.83 31.59
N ARG A 125 -11.78 -7.73 31.37
CA ARG A 125 -13.08 -7.69 32.04
C ARG A 125 -12.93 -7.79 33.56
N TYR A 126 -12.07 -8.68 34.06
CA TYR A 126 -11.76 -8.77 35.49
C TYR A 126 -11.23 -7.44 36.04
N LEU A 127 -10.27 -6.81 35.36
CA LEU A 127 -9.72 -5.52 35.77
C LEU A 127 -10.79 -4.42 35.80
N ALA A 128 -11.69 -4.39 34.81
CA ALA A 128 -12.81 -3.46 34.76
C ALA A 128 -13.80 -3.66 35.93
N LEU A 129 -14.17 -4.92 36.22
CA LEU A 129 -15.06 -5.25 37.34
C LEU A 129 -14.45 -4.82 38.68
N ARG A 130 -13.15 -5.08 38.89
CA ARG A 130 -12.43 -4.68 40.10
C ARG A 130 -12.30 -3.16 40.23
N LYS A 131 -12.04 -2.45 39.12
CA LYS A 131 -11.99 -0.98 39.09
C LYS A 131 -13.34 -0.35 39.47
N ASN A 132 -14.45 -0.98 39.09
CA ASN A 132 -15.81 -0.56 39.43
C ASN A 132 -16.30 -1.08 40.79
N GLY A 133 -15.44 -1.72 41.58
CA GLY A 133 -15.78 -2.19 42.93
C GLY A 133 -16.70 -3.42 42.98
N VAL A 134 -16.89 -4.13 41.87
CA VAL A 134 -17.69 -5.35 41.83
C VAL A 134 -16.97 -6.46 42.60
N ARG A 135 -17.67 -7.07 43.56
CA ARG A 135 -17.16 -8.22 44.32
C ARG A 135 -17.45 -9.50 43.55
N LEU A 136 -16.41 -10.27 43.32
CA LEU A 136 -16.49 -11.60 42.71
C LEU A 136 -16.49 -12.66 43.81
N ASN A 137 -17.24 -13.73 43.62
CA ASN A 137 -17.16 -14.88 44.50
C ASN A 137 -15.87 -15.69 44.23
N ASN A 138 -15.62 -16.71 45.05
CA ASN A 138 -14.39 -17.51 44.96
C ASN A 138 -14.29 -18.25 43.61
N ASP A 139 -15.39 -18.82 43.13
CA ASP A 139 -15.42 -19.58 41.87
C ASP A 139 -15.14 -18.69 40.66
N GLN A 140 -15.74 -17.50 40.61
CA GLN A 140 -15.48 -16.47 39.60
C GLN A 140 -14.02 -16.03 39.64
N THR A 141 -13.49 -15.76 40.83
CA THR A 141 -12.10 -15.34 41.01
C THR A 141 -11.13 -16.39 40.50
N LEU A 142 -11.36 -17.67 40.84
CA LEU A 142 -10.54 -18.80 40.40
C LEU A 142 -10.62 -18.99 38.87
N SER A 143 -11.81 -18.83 38.29
CA SER A 143 -12.02 -18.87 36.84
C SER A 143 -11.23 -17.77 36.13
N TYR A 144 -11.30 -16.53 36.61
CA TYR A 144 -10.54 -15.40 36.06
C TYR A 144 -9.03 -15.60 36.20
N GLN A 145 -8.55 -16.13 37.32
CA GLN A 145 -7.14 -16.46 37.51
C GLN A 145 -6.66 -17.50 36.49
N LYS A 146 -7.42 -18.59 36.28
CA LYS A 146 -7.07 -19.61 35.29
C LYS A 146 -6.98 -19.03 33.87
N ARG A 147 -7.91 -18.13 33.50
CA ARG A 147 -7.92 -17.45 32.19
C ARG A 147 -6.78 -16.43 32.05
N TRP A 148 -6.43 -15.75 33.14
CA TRP A 148 -5.28 -14.87 33.21
C TRP A 148 -3.99 -15.63 32.92
N ASP A 149 -3.76 -16.75 33.62
CA ASP A 149 -2.56 -17.56 33.46
C ASP A 149 -2.42 -18.10 32.03
N HIS A 150 -3.53 -18.54 31.43
CA HIS A 150 -3.56 -18.95 30.03
C HIS A 150 -3.20 -17.80 29.08
N THR A 151 -3.86 -16.65 29.21
CA THR A 151 -3.65 -15.49 28.33
C THR A 151 -2.22 -14.96 28.46
N PHE A 152 -1.68 -14.91 29.67
CA PHE A 152 -0.30 -14.49 29.92
C PHE A 152 0.71 -15.45 29.29
N LYS A 153 0.45 -16.76 29.36
CA LYS A 153 1.27 -17.78 28.68
C LYS A 153 1.24 -17.59 27.16
N GLU A 154 0.07 -17.38 26.57
CA GLU A 154 -0.08 -17.15 25.14
C GLU A 154 0.60 -15.84 24.68
N TYR A 155 0.50 -14.76 25.46
CA TYR A 155 1.27 -13.53 25.22
C TYR A 155 2.78 -13.78 25.29
N SER A 156 3.24 -14.56 26.27
CA SER A 156 4.67 -14.91 26.39
C SER A 156 5.14 -15.70 25.17
N ASN A 157 4.33 -16.65 24.70
CA ASN A 157 4.61 -17.41 23.48
C ASN A 157 4.67 -16.50 22.25
N LEU A 158 3.73 -15.56 22.10
CA LEU A 158 3.70 -14.57 21.01
C LEU A 158 4.97 -13.72 20.99
N ILE A 159 5.35 -13.15 22.14
CA ILE A 159 6.54 -12.31 22.23
C ILE A 159 7.80 -13.12 21.95
N ASN A 160 7.94 -14.31 22.55
CA ASN A 160 9.07 -15.21 22.30
C ASN A 160 9.16 -15.60 20.82
N HIS A 161 8.02 -15.85 20.17
CA HIS A 161 7.98 -16.11 18.75
C HIS A 161 8.51 -14.90 17.98
N ILE A 162 8.00 -13.69 18.20
CA ILE A 162 8.42 -12.48 17.46
C ILE A 162 9.91 -12.20 17.63
N VAL A 163 10.44 -12.26 18.85
CA VAL A 163 11.84 -11.88 19.13
C VAL A 163 12.86 -12.90 18.61
N THR A 164 12.45 -14.12 18.31
CA THR A 164 13.32 -15.17 17.78
C THR A 164 13.32 -15.24 16.25
N ARG A 165 12.43 -14.49 15.58
CA ARG A 165 12.37 -14.46 14.11
C ARG A 165 13.47 -13.57 13.51
N PRO A 166 13.93 -13.89 12.29
CA PRO A 166 14.87 -13.04 11.57
C PRO A 166 14.22 -11.67 11.30
N LEU A 167 15.04 -10.63 11.43
CA LEU A 167 14.61 -9.27 11.11
C LEU A 167 14.28 -9.15 9.62
N HIS A 168 13.13 -8.55 9.33
CA HIS A 168 12.72 -8.24 7.97
C HIS A 168 13.09 -6.80 7.62
N ALA A 169 14.00 -6.61 6.64
CA ALA A 169 14.35 -5.27 6.20
C ALA A 169 13.18 -4.65 5.41
N VAL A 170 12.72 -3.49 5.86
CA VAL A 170 11.53 -2.80 5.30
C VAL A 170 11.75 -2.42 3.84
N SER A 171 12.98 -2.06 3.48
CA SER A 171 13.37 -1.74 2.10
C SER A 171 12.96 -2.81 1.09
N ASN A 172 13.00 -4.09 1.48
CA ASN A 172 12.60 -5.20 0.61
C ASN A 172 11.12 -5.13 0.21
N THR A 173 10.27 -4.77 1.17
CA THR A 173 8.83 -4.63 0.96
C THR A 173 8.51 -3.40 0.14
N LEU A 174 9.20 -2.28 0.42
CA LEU A 174 9.04 -1.05 -0.34
C LEU A 174 9.49 -1.20 -1.78
N SER A 175 10.66 -1.81 -2.04
CA SER A 175 11.14 -2.05 -3.40
C SER A 175 10.17 -2.89 -4.24
N LEU A 176 9.60 -3.94 -3.65
CA LEU A 176 8.61 -4.77 -4.34
C LEU A 176 7.33 -4.00 -4.64
N TYR A 177 6.82 -3.24 -3.67
CA TYR A 177 5.64 -2.41 -3.84
C TYR A 177 5.84 -1.33 -4.91
N GLU A 178 6.95 -0.60 -4.85
CA GLU A 178 7.30 0.44 -5.83
C GLU A 178 7.45 -0.14 -7.24
N ALA A 179 8.10 -1.30 -7.38
CA ALA A 179 8.22 -2.00 -8.66
C ALA A 179 6.84 -2.35 -9.23
N GLU A 180 5.91 -2.86 -8.41
CA GLU A 180 4.55 -3.17 -8.87
C GLU A 180 3.80 -1.90 -9.30
N GLN A 181 3.87 -0.82 -8.51
CA GLN A 181 3.25 0.45 -8.88
C GLN A 181 3.80 1.01 -10.18
N LEU A 182 5.12 0.89 -10.39
CA LEU A 182 5.76 1.29 -11.63
C LEU A 182 5.23 0.47 -12.82
N VAL A 183 5.18 -0.86 -12.70
CA VAL A 183 4.63 -1.73 -13.74
C VAL A 183 3.20 -1.34 -14.09
N ARG A 184 2.32 -1.18 -13.08
CA ARG A 184 0.92 -0.76 -13.30
C ARG A 184 0.81 0.58 -14.05
N LYS A 185 1.63 1.56 -13.68
CA LYS A 185 1.64 2.90 -14.31
C LYS A 185 2.18 2.86 -15.75
N LEU A 186 3.16 2.01 -16.03
CA LEU A 186 3.79 1.90 -17.35
C LEU A 186 2.97 1.07 -18.35
N THR A 187 2.10 0.17 -17.89
CA THR A 187 1.30 -0.71 -18.77
C THR A 187 0.53 0.07 -19.84
N ARG A 188 -0.17 1.15 -19.46
CA ARG A 188 -0.98 1.94 -20.40
C ARG A 188 -0.11 2.69 -21.43
N PRO A 189 0.90 3.49 -21.03
CA PRO A 189 1.82 4.13 -21.98
C PRO A 189 2.49 3.14 -22.94
N ILE A 190 2.91 1.97 -22.45
CA ILE A 190 3.54 0.93 -23.29
C ILE A 190 2.53 0.42 -24.34
N ALA A 191 1.29 0.16 -23.95
CA ALA A 191 0.25 -0.28 -24.88
C ALA A 191 -0.09 0.79 -25.94
N GLU A 192 -0.15 2.06 -25.54
CA GLU A 192 -0.37 3.18 -26.45
C GLU A 192 0.79 3.33 -27.46
N ILE A 193 2.04 3.26 -26.99
CA ILE A 193 3.23 3.29 -27.86
C ILE A 193 3.23 2.11 -28.83
N ALA A 194 2.90 0.89 -28.36
CA ALA A 194 2.83 -0.29 -29.20
C ALA A 194 1.78 -0.13 -30.32
N LYS A 195 0.62 0.44 -29.99
CA LYS A 195 -0.44 0.76 -30.95
C LYS A 195 0.05 1.77 -32.01
N LEU A 196 0.68 2.87 -31.58
CA LEU A 196 1.23 3.88 -32.49
C LEU A 196 2.29 3.31 -33.43
N ILE A 197 3.17 2.45 -32.91
CA ILE A 197 4.17 1.75 -33.75
C ILE A 197 3.48 0.90 -34.82
N GLN A 198 2.43 0.17 -34.45
CA GLN A 198 1.69 -0.67 -35.38
C GLN A 198 0.95 0.15 -36.45
N GLU A 199 0.34 1.27 -36.06
CA GLU A 199 -0.31 2.21 -36.98
C GLU A 199 0.70 2.84 -37.95
N ASN A 200 1.86 3.28 -37.46
CA ASN A 200 2.93 3.83 -38.31
C ASN A 200 3.47 2.80 -39.31
N ILE A 201 3.64 1.54 -38.90
CA ILE A 201 4.02 0.44 -39.80
C ILE A 201 2.96 0.25 -40.90
N GLN A 202 1.68 0.30 -40.53
CA GLN A 202 0.58 0.14 -41.49
C GLN A 202 0.53 1.30 -42.49
N LEU A 203 0.67 2.53 -42.01
CA LEU A 203 0.73 3.74 -42.85
C LEU A 203 1.92 3.68 -43.82
N ALA A 204 3.10 3.25 -43.34
CA ALA A 204 4.28 3.09 -44.19
C ALA A 204 4.07 2.05 -45.29
N LYS A 205 3.40 0.92 -44.99
CA LYS A 205 3.04 -0.10 -46.00
C LYS A 205 2.06 0.45 -47.03
N GLN A 206 1.00 1.12 -46.59
CA GLN A 206 0.02 1.75 -47.48
C GLN A 206 0.67 2.80 -48.39
N HIS A 207 1.56 3.63 -47.83
CA HIS A 207 2.30 4.62 -48.60
C HIS A 207 3.20 3.96 -49.65
N LYS A 208 3.93 2.89 -49.28
CA LYS A 208 4.73 2.11 -50.24
C LYS A 208 3.87 1.57 -51.40
N GLU A 209 2.70 1.02 -51.11
CA GLU A 209 1.77 0.54 -52.15
C GLU A 209 1.26 1.68 -53.04
N ASN A 210 0.94 2.84 -52.46
CA ASN A 210 0.45 4.00 -53.21
C ASN A 210 1.54 4.57 -54.14
N VAL A 211 2.79 4.64 -53.68
CA VAL A 211 3.93 5.07 -54.52
C VAL A 211 4.17 4.09 -55.67
N LEU A 212 4.03 2.78 -55.43
CA LEU A 212 4.13 1.76 -56.50
C LEU A 212 3.01 1.87 -57.53
N LYS A 213 1.80 2.31 -57.13
CA LYS A 213 0.64 2.48 -58.01
C LYS A 213 0.60 3.82 -58.76
N THR A 214 1.38 4.83 -58.35
CA THR A 214 1.32 6.18 -58.93
C THR A 214 2.73 6.80 -59.04
N PRO A 215 3.36 6.78 -60.23
CA PRO A 215 4.77 7.19 -60.42
C PRO A 215 5.07 8.68 -60.16
N GLN A 216 4.03 9.50 -59.96
CA GLN A 216 4.13 10.95 -59.77
C GLN A 216 4.32 11.37 -58.29
N LEU A 217 4.20 10.43 -57.35
CA LEU A 217 4.29 10.67 -55.91
C LEU A 217 5.70 10.51 -55.32
N THR A 218 6.69 10.10 -56.12
CA THR A 218 8.09 9.90 -55.68
C THR A 218 8.77 11.16 -55.13
N ASN A 219 8.26 12.35 -55.42
CA ASN A 219 8.83 13.63 -54.99
C ASN A 219 8.12 14.28 -53.78
N LYS A 220 7.04 13.69 -53.25
CA LYS A 220 6.45 14.13 -51.97
C LYS A 220 6.87 13.14 -50.90
N GLY A 221 7.95 13.46 -50.18
CA GLY A 221 8.41 12.68 -49.03
C GLY A 221 7.30 12.48 -48.00
N LEU A 222 7.52 11.53 -47.08
CA LEU A 222 6.62 11.28 -45.95
C LEU A 222 6.31 12.60 -45.23
N PRO A 223 5.04 12.92 -44.93
CA PRO A 223 4.72 14.10 -44.12
C PRO A 223 5.41 13.97 -42.76
N GLN A 224 6.39 14.82 -42.51
CA GLN A 224 7.06 14.96 -41.22
C GLN A 224 6.54 16.22 -40.53
N ASN A 225 6.26 16.13 -39.24
CA ASN A 225 6.08 17.32 -38.42
C ASN A 225 7.46 17.96 -38.22
N GLU A 226 7.72 19.06 -38.92
CA GLU A 226 8.95 19.83 -38.76
C GLU A 226 8.88 20.69 -37.50
N ALA A 227 9.62 20.31 -36.46
CA ALA A 227 9.84 21.16 -35.30
C ALA A 227 11.09 22.02 -35.53
N LYS A 228 10.95 23.35 -35.50
CA LYS A 228 12.11 24.26 -35.46
C LYS A 228 12.68 24.30 -34.05
N ILE A 229 13.89 23.78 -33.89
CA ILE A 229 14.66 23.94 -32.66
C ILE A 229 15.22 25.36 -32.63
N ILE A 230 14.71 26.19 -31.73
CA ILE A 230 15.22 27.54 -31.50
C ILE A 230 16.17 27.47 -30.31
N SER A 231 17.46 27.78 -30.53
CA SER A 231 18.43 27.91 -29.46
C SER A 231 18.17 29.22 -28.70
N LEU A 232 17.99 29.13 -27.38
CA LEU A 232 17.82 30.30 -26.53
C LEU A 232 19.19 30.76 -26.03
N GLU A 233 19.46 32.07 -26.11
CA GLU A 233 20.72 32.65 -25.62
C GLU A 233 20.92 32.47 -24.11
N HIS A 234 19.83 32.37 -23.34
CA HIS A 234 19.83 32.21 -21.89
C HIS A 234 18.67 31.32 -21.43
N LEU A 235 18.83 30.68 -20.27
CA LEU A 235 17.77 29.89 -19.62
C LEU A 235 16.55 30.77 -19.34
N ARG A 236 15.37 30.35 -19.81
CA ARG A 236 14.09 31.00 -19.49
C ARG A 236 13.23 30.08 -18.63
N THR A 237 12.54 30.67 -17.65
CA THR A 237 11.47 29.99 -16.91
C THR A 237 10.19 30.05 -17.73
N VAL A 238 9.58 28.89 -17.98
CA VAL A 238 8.28 28.77 -18.66
C VAL A 238 7.18 28.50 -17.63
N CYS A 239 6.00 29.07 -17.86
CA CYS A 239 4.83 28.79 -17.04
C CYS A 239 4.18 27.48 -17.51
N VAL A 240 3.95 26.54 -16.59
CA VAL A 240 3.30 25.23 -16.85
C VAL A 240 1.81 25.21 -16.46
N ASN A 241 1.23 26.36 -16.10
CA ASN A 241 -0.20 26.46 -15.79
C ASN A 241 -1.05 26.32 -17.06
N GLU A 242 -2.12 25.53 -17.02
CA GLU A 242 -3.00 25.27 -18.16
C GLU A 242 -3.56 26.54 -18.81
N LYS A 243 -3.72 27.63 -18.06
CA LYS A 243 -4.17 28.93 -18.58
C LYS A 243 -3.12 29.67 -19.42
N CYS A 244 -1.86 29.27 -19.34
CA CYS A 244 -0.71 29.89 -20.03
C CYS A 244 -0.11 28.96 -21.10
N CYS A 245 -0.77 27.85 -21.40
CA CYS A 245 -0.34 26.87 -22.39
C CYS A 245 -1.38 26.76 -23.49
N VAL A 246 -0.95 26.81 -24.75
CA VAL A 246 -1.82 26.53 -25.89
C VAL A 246 -1.58 25.10 -26.32
N LEU A 247 -2.65 24.29 -26.27
CA LEU A 247 -2.65 22.92 -26.77
C LEU A 247 -3.01 22.93 -28.25
N GLN A 248 -2.08 22.51 -29.12
CA GLN A 248 -2.45 22.19 -30.50
C GLN A 248 -2.83 20.71 -30.58
N GLU A 249 -4.08 20.45 -30.99
CA GLU A 249 -4.54 19.12 -31.34
C GLU A 249 -4.12 18.84 -32.80
N THR A 250 -3.12 17.97 -32.98
CA THR A 250 -2.84 17.42 -34.31
C THR A 250 -3.88 16.36 -34.69
N ILE A 251 -4.07 16.17 -36.00
CA ILE A 251 -5.04 15.22 -36.61
C ILE A 251 -4.82 13.77 -36.13
N SER A 252 -3.64 13.46 -35.60
CA SER A 252 -3.34 12.27 -34.80
C SER A 252 -3.25 12.69 -33.32
N ASP A 253 -3.94 11.96 -32.44
CA ASP A 253 -4.12 12.10 -30.96
C ASP A 253 -2.88 12.43 -30.07
N THR A 254 -1.75 12.85 -30.64
CA THR A 254 -0.58 13.35 -29.92
C THR A 254 -0.78 14.82 -29.57
N ARG A 255 -1.01 15.12 -28.29
CA ARG A 255 -1.09 16.51 -27.80
C ARG A 255 0.31 17.11 -27.72
N MET A 256 0.60 18.09 -28.58
CA MET A 256 1.78 18.93 -28.48
C MET A 256 1.42 20.17 -27.65
N GLN A 257 2.17 20.44 -26.59
CA GLN A 257 1.99 21.61 -25.72
C GLN A 257 2.99 22.70 -26.11
N GLU A 258 2.47 23.84 -26.54
CA GLU A 258 3.27 25.07 -26.70
C GLU A 258 3.23 25.87 -25.38
N TYR A 259 4.41 26.26 -24.90
CA TYR A 259 4.56 27.08 -23.70
C TYR A 259 4.80 28.53 -24.09
N GLU A 260 4.01 29.45 -23.55
CA GLU A 260 4.23 30.88 -23.74
C GLU A 260 5.36 31.35 -22.81
N ALA A 261 6.43 31.92 -23.38
CA ALA A 261 7.53 32.44 -22.60
C ALA A 261 7.09 33.73 -21.88
N MET A 262 7.26 33.80 -20.56
CA MET A 262 6.96 35.03 -19.82
C MET A 262 7.96 36.12 -20.22
N ASN A 263 7.48 37.18 -20.87
CA ASN A 263 8.25 38.38 -21.13
C ASN A 263 8.35 39.18 -19.82
N TYR A 264 9.51 39.15 -19.19
CA TYR A 264 9.87 40.18 -18.21
C TYR A 264 10.25 41.43 -19.00
N GLU A 265 9.32 42.37 -19.13
CA GLU A 265 9.71 43.75 -19.41
C GLU A 265 10.47 44.25 -18.18
N THR A 266 11.78 44.43 -18.33
CA THR A 266 12.62 45.08 -17.33
C THR A 266 12.22 46.55 -17.24
N GLY A 267 11.36 46.86 -16.26
CA GLY A 267 11.12 48.21 -15.75
C GLY A 267 12.01 48.51 -14.55
#